data_AF-A0A269XUB2-F1
#
_entry.id   AF-A0A269XUB2-F1
#
_cell.length_a   1.000
_cell.length_b   1.000
_cell.length_c   1.000
_cell.angle_alpha   90.00
_cell.angle_beta   90.00
_cell.angle_gamma   90.00
#
_symmetry.space_group_name_H-M   'P 1'
#
loop_
_entity.id
_entity.type
_entity.pdbx_description
1 polymer ?
#
loop_
_entity_poly.entity_id
_entity_poly.type
_entity_poly.pdbx_seq_one_letter_code
_entity_poly.pdbx_strand_id
1 'polypeptide(L)'
;MLEARDELMQPPPDCPEKYALLNVLRALPRALGLSRNAYLLLLRMVEKTPTESWEMLKTPFIYAHNSTLMSWTGLSLTALRRAVRELAEAKMLVPCDGRNGQRGKRWQGAEGEIQVGFNLGALRYRWPGILGKLEEEKRRRSQVSFLRDAIADLNETVRQSADASGDQAVAMEAARIMRLRRGTEQTETLTAYYDAMKALFANVQMAGKPVDKVPENSSEPVHNASKCTPEVAPMDAQTGTHYTERKNNQTLDVDVVAPKRRNRIETMRCAGQEAPTDLGENRERSALRGFRGTAMFYLSVCPDLRDLCPTSTPNRDELADAAEQLSGQIGISFQSWRVGCAILGKFEAAVAVIVMAARRDHGESIRHPDAYFRSLVDRGARNTLFLDRSLYALRDIHGVERVDMAPVPPKMQRLKSGRRGDVRP
;
A
#
# COMPACT_ATOMS: atom_id res chain seq x y z
N MET A 1 -17.58 -21.51 27.87
CA MET A 1 -18.12 -20.35 28.64
C MET A 1 -17.79 -20.45 30.13
N LEU A 2 -18.29 -21.45 30.87
CA LEU A 2 -17.92 -21.65 32.28
C LEU A 2 -16.41 -21.90 32.43
N GLU A 3 -15.88 -22.90 31.73
CA GLU A 3 -14.43 -23.21 31.68
C GLU A 3 -13.51 -21.99 31.48
N ALA A 4 -13.94 -21.00 30.68
CA ALA A 4 -13.13 -19.81 30.40
C ALA A 4 -13.15 -18.78 31.54
N ARG A 5 -14.13 -18.85 32.45
CA ARG A 5 -14.12 -18.17 33.76
C ARG A 5 -13.24 -18.92 34.76
N ASP A 6 -13.30 -20.25 34.73
CA ASP A 6 -12.53 -21.11 35.64
C ASP A 6 -11.03 -21.03 35.33
N GLU A 7 -10.66 -20.99 34.05
CA GLU A 7 -9.30 -20.67 33.54
C GLU A 7 -8.77 -19.34 34.11
N LEU A 8 -9.60 -18.31 34.29
CA LEU A 8 -9.17 -17.01 34.81
C LEU A 8 -8.81 -17.02 36.30
N MET A 9 -9.11 -18.10 37.03
CA MET A 9 -8.74 -18.27 38.44
C MET A 9 -7.33 -18.88 38.63
N GLN A 10 -6.70 -19.33 37.54
CA GLN A 10 -5.34 -19.88 37.53
C GLN A 10 -4.31 -18.75 37.25
N PRO A 11 -2.99 -18.99 37.39
CA PRO A 11 -1.99 -18.12 36.81
C PRO A 11 -1.96 -18.28 35.27
N PRO A 12 -1.88 -17.19 34.47
CA PRO A 12 -1.76 -17.28 33.04
C PRO A 12 -0.38 -17.84 32.61
N PRO A 13 -0.30 -18.61 31.51
CA PRO A 13 0.97 -19.18 31.04
C PRO A 13 1.94 -18.09 30.54
N ASP A 14 1.41 -17.02 29.95
CA ASP A 14 2.15 -15.89 29.41
C ASP A 14 1.41 -14.57 29.66
N CYS A 15 2.14 -13.46 29.77
CA CYS A 15 1.59 -12.10 29.84
C CYS A 15 2.12 -11.24 28.67
N PRO A 16 1.59 -11.39 27.45
CA PRO A 16 2.04 -10.60 26.31
C PRO A 16 1.71 -9.11 26.45
N GLU A 17 2.63 -8.26 26.01
CA GLU A 17 2.38 -6.83 25.86
C GLU A 17 1.24 -6.55 24.87
N LYS A 18 0.45 -5.50 25.14
CA LYS A 18 -0.66 -5.05 24.29
C LYS A 18 -0.30 -4.96 22.80
N TYR A 19 0.85 -4.38 22.47
CA TYR A 19 1.25 -4.14 21.09
C TYR A 19 1.82 -5.40 20.41
N ALA A 20 2.54 -6.26 21.14
CA ALA A 20 2.92 -7.58 20.65
C ALA A 20 1.68 -8.40 20.28
N LEU A 21 0.68 -8.45 21.17
CA LEU A 21 -0.59 -9.11 20.91
C LEU A 21 -1.33 -8.53 19.70
N LEU A 22 -1.49 -7.19 19.63
CA LEU A 22 -2.14 -6.54 18.49
C LEU A 22 -1.45 -6.83 17.16
N ASN A 23 -0.11 -6.82 17.12
CA ASN A 23 0.65 -7.10 15.90
C ASN A 23 0.49 -8.55 15.44
N VAL A 24 0.48 -9.52 16.36
CA VAL A 24 0.24 -10.93 16.04
C VAL A 24 -1.21 -11.18 15.61
N LEU A 25 -2.20 -10.59 16.30
CA LEU A 25 -3.61 -10.68 15.87
C LEU A 25 -3.80 -10.09 14.46
N ARG A 26 -3.20 -8.93 14.17
CA ARG A 26 -3.24 -8.28 12.85
C ARG A 26 -2.57 -9.11 11.74
N ALA A 27 -1.62 -9.97 12.08
CA ALA A 27 -1.00 -10.90 11.14
C ALA A 27 -1.89 -12.11 10.79
N LEU A 28 -2.95 -12.38 11.56
CA LEU A 28 -3.78 -13.60 11.50
C LEU A 28 -5.28 -13.37 11.18
N PRO A 29 -5.66 -12.52 10.21
CA PRO A 29 -7.07 -12.16 9.95
C PRO A 29 -7.97 -13.31 9.47
N ARG A 30 -7.39 -14.43 9.02
CA ARG A 30 -8.11 -15.66 8.62
C ARG A 30 -7.82 -16.84 9.56
N ALA A 31 -6.55 -17.02 9.96
CA ALA A 31 -6.09 -18.18 10.74
C ALA A 31 -6.70 -18.29 12.15
N LEU A 32 -7.19 -17.19 12.73
CA LEU A 32 -7.87 -17.22 14.03
C LEU A 32 -9.18 -18.03 14.01
N GLY A 33 -9.81 -18.26 12.85
CA GLY A 33 -11.09 -18.97 12.74
C GLY A 33 -12.32 -18.13 13.10
N LEU A 34 -12.14 -16.81 13.19
CA LEU A 34 -13.20 -15.84 13.53
C LEU A 34 -13.80 -15.21 12.26
N SER A 35 -15.09 -14.88 12.33
CA SER A 35 -15.76 -14.04 11.36
C SER A 35 -15.14 -12.63 11.35
N ARG A 36 -15.23 -11.94 10.21
CA ARG A 36 -14.69 -10.58 10.03
C ARG A 36 -15.19 -9.61 11.12
N ASN A 37 -16.44 -9.77 11.58
CA ASN A 37 -17.05 -8.90 12.57
C ASN A 37 -16.56 -9.21 14.00
N ALA A 38 -16.39 -10.50 14.34
CA ALA A 38 -15.77 -10.92 15.60
C ALA A 38 -14.30 -10.49 15.67
N TYR A 39 -13.54 -10.73 14.61
CA TYR A 39 -12.14 -10.32 14.49
C TYR A 39 -11.94 -8.80 14.65
N LEU A 40 -12.70 -7.98 13.93
CA LEU A 40 -12.61 -6.51 14.03
C LEU A 40 -13.05 -5.99 15.40
N LEU A 41 -14.09 -6.59 16.00
CA LEU A 41 -14.51 -6.29 17.37
C LEU A 41 -13.40 -6.61 18.38
N LEU A 42 -12.76 -7.78 18.27
CA LEU A 42 -11.68 -8.19 19.16
C LEU A 42 -10.47 -7.24 19.07
N LEU A 43 -10.01 -6.92 17.85
CA LEU A 43 -8.94 -5.94 17.65
C LEU A 43 -9.30 -4.59 18.28
N ARG A 44 -10.51 -4.07 18.00
CA ARG A 44 -10.94 -2.77 18.49
C ARG A 44 -11.13 -2.75 20.01
N MET A 45 -11.51 -3.88 20.60
CA MET A 45 -11.55 -4.06 22.06
C MET A 45 -10.13 -3.99 22.64
N VAL A 46 -9.18 -4.81 22.16
CA VAL A 46 -7.78 -4.76 22.62
C VAL A 46 -7.19 -3.36 22.44
N GLU A 47 -7.39 -2.70 21.29
CA GLU A 47 -6.94 -1.32 21.04
C GLU A 47 -7.43 -0.31 22.09
N LYS A 48 -8.66 -0.46 22.60
CA LYS A 48 -9.30 0.48 23.54
C LYS A 48 -9.00 0.21 25.03
N THR A 49 -8.35 -0.90 25.37
CA THR A 49 -7.73 -1.06 26.70
C THR A 49 -6.48 -0.17 26.84
N PRO A 50 -6.14 0.36 28.03
CA PRO A 50 -4.83 0.98 28.25
C PRO A 50 -3.72 -0.09 28.23
N THR A 51 -2.48 0.31 27.95
CA THR A 51 -1.31 -0.59 27.98
C THR A 51 -1.12 -1.23 29.34
N GLU A 52 -1.30 -0.44 30.41
CA GLU A 52 -1.13 -0.88 31.80
C GLU A 52 -1.93 -2.13 32.15
N SER A 53 -3.17 -2.26 31.67
CA SER A 53 -4.00 -3.42 32.00
C SER A 53 -3.46 -4.75 31.45
N TRP A 54 -2.39 -4.75 30.65
CA TRP A 54 -1.70 -5.94 30.15
C TRP A 54 -0.50 -6.36 31.01
N GLU A 55 -0.08 -5.55 31.99
CA GLU A 55 0.92 -5.93 32.99
C GLU A 55 0.51 -7.19 33.76
N MET A 56 1.48 -8.00 34.20
CA MET A 56 1.26 -9.31 34.83
C MET A 56 0.26 -9.26 36.02
N LEU A 57 0.37 -8.24 36.88
CA LEU A 57 -0.46 -8.06 38.07
C LEU A 57 -1.83 -7.39 37.79
N LYS A 58 -2.10 -7.02 36.54
CA LYS A 58 -3.36 -6.38 36.10
C LYS A 58 -4.09 -7.30 35.12
N THR A 59 -5.40 -7.09 34.98
CA THR A 59 -6.28 -7.83 34.07
C THR A 59 -6.79 -6.91 32.96
N PRO A 60 -6.65 -7.26 31.67
CA PRO A 60 -7.15 -6.43 30.59
C PRO A 60 -8.68 -6.54 30.53
N PHE A 61 -9.36 -5.46 30.87
CA PHE A 61 -10.82 -5.41 31.02
C PHE A 61 -11.41 -4.19 30.32
N ILE A 62 -12.63 -4.33 29.77
CA ILE A 62 -13.35 -3.27 29.06
C ILE A 62 -14.73 -3.04 29.66
N TYR A 63 -14.94 -1.80 30.09
CA TYR A 63 -16.24 -1.23 30.40
C TYR A 63 -16.80 -0.55 29.14
N ALA A 64 -17.68 -1.23 28.41
CA ALA A 64 -18.34 -0.68 27.22
C ALA A 64 -19.80 -1.14 27.15
N HIS A 65 -20.72 -0.21 26.91
CA HIS A 65 -22.10 -0.55 26.57
C HIS A 65 -22.19 -1.08 25.13
N ASN A 66 -23.29 -1.75 24.80
CA ASN A 66 -23.56 -2.18 23.42
C ASN A 66 -23.51 -0.99 22.44
N SER A 67 -24.07 0.16 22.81
CA SER A 67 -24.02 1.39 22.01
C SER A 67 -22.58 1.89 21.77
N THR A 68 -21.69 1.76 22.75
CA THR A 68 -20.26 2.08 22.64
C THR A 68 -19.54 1.13 21.68
N LEU A 69 -19.81 -0.18 21.77
CA LEU A 69 -19.21 -1.16 20.87
C LEU A 69 -19.76 -1.01 19.43
N MET A 70 -21.04 -0.67 19.28
CA MET A 70 -21.64 -0.33 17.98
C MET A 70 -20.96 0.90 17.36
N SER A 71 -20.77 2.00 18.12
CA SER A 71 -20.11 3.20 17.59
C SER A 71 -18.62 3.00 17.25
N TRP A 72 -17.95 2.02 17.87
CA TRP A 72 -16.58 1.65 17.54
C TRP A 72 -16.43 0.76 16.29
N THR A 73 -17.50 0.09 15.85
CA THR A 73 -17.44 -0.99 14.83
C THR A 73 -18.42 -0.82 13.66
N GLY A 74 -19.39 0.09 13.76
CA GLY A 74 -20.47 0.24 12.78
C GLY A 74 -21.51 -0.89 12.77
N LEU A 75 -21.40 -1.87 13.68
CA LEU A 75 -22.28 -3.04 13.71
C LEU A 75 -23.69 -2.70 14.23
N SER A 76 -24.70 -3.40 13.72
CA SER A 76 -26.02 -3.43 14.33
C SER A 76 -26.00 -4.18 15.66
N LEU A 77 -26.99 -3.96 16.54
CA LEU A 77 -27.07 -4.64 17.84
C LEU A 77 -27.14 -6.18 17.70
N THR A 78 -27.77 -6.70 16.65
CA THR A 78 -27.83 -8.15 16.37
C THR A 78 -26.49 -8.69 15.88
N ALA A 79 -25.81 -7.99 14.98
CA ALA A 79 -24.47 -8.36 14.51
C ALA A 79 -23.44 -8.31 15.64
N LEU A 80 -23.47 -7.26 16.48
CA LEU A 80 -22.64 -7.15 17.67
C LEU A 80 -22.88 -8.29 18.66
N ARG A 81 -24.16 -8.61 18.98
CA ARG A 81 -24.49 -9.73 19.88
C ARG A 81 -23.98 -11.07 19.36
N ARG A 82 -24.03 -11.30 18.03
CA ARG A 82 -23.44 -12.49 17.40
C ARG A 82 -21.92 -12.50 17.53
N ALA A 83 -21.24 -11.41 17.19
CA ALA A 83 -19.78 -11.29 17.29
C ALA A 83 -19.27 -11.45 18.74
N VAL A 84 -19.96 -10.87 19.73
CA VAL A 84 -19.63 -11.04 21.16
C VAL A 84 -19.80 -12.49 21.62
N ARG A 85 -20.85 -13.18 21.15
CA ARG A 85 -21.06 -14.61 21.46
C ARG A 85 -19.94 -15.46 20.85
N GLU A 86 -19.65 -15.25 19.58
CA GLU A 86 -18.62 -15.97 18.82
C GLU A 86 -17.24 -15.85 19.48
N LEU A 87 -16.86 -14.64 19.95
CA LEU A 87 -15.61 -14.44 20.71
C LEU A 87 -15.60 -15.14 22.08
N ALA A 88 -16.75 -15.32 22.72
CA ALA A 88 -16.88 -16.02 23.99
C ALA A 88 -16.94 -17.56 23.83
N GLU A 89 -17.47 -18.05 22.71
CA GLU A 89 -17.43 -19.44 22.28
C GLU A 89 -16.00 -19.84 21.91
N ALA A 90 -15.28 -18.99 21.16
CA ALA A 90 -13.85 -19.15 20.85
C ALA A 90 -12.90 -18.92 22.05
N LYS A 91 -13.42 -18.68 23.27
CA LYS A 91 -12.66 -18.36 24.49
C LYS A 91 -11.66 -17.19 24.33
N MET A 92 -11.94 -16.24 23.44
CA MET A 92 -11.10 -15.04 23.19
C MET A 92 -11.50 -13.85 24.08
N LEU A 93 -12.67 -13.91 24.73
CA LEU A 93 -13.08 -13.02 25.82
C LEU A 93 -14.00 -13.75 26.79
N VAL A 94 -14.19 -13.17 27.97
CA VAL A 94 -15.21 -13.61 28.94
C VAL A 94 -16.15 -12.45 29.24
N PRO A 95 -17.47 -12.60 28.99
CA PRO A 95 -18.45 -11.60 29.39
C PRO A 95 -18.70 -11.67 30.90
N CYS A 96 -18.61 -10.53 31.57
CA CYS A 96 -18.89 -10.36 32.99
C CYS A 96 -20.21 -9.58 33.13
N ASP A 97 -21.30 -10.30 33.39
CA ASP A 97 -22.64 -9.75 33.53
C ASP A 97 -22.97 -9.45 34.99
N GLY A 98 -23.61 -8.31 35.25
CA GLY A 98 -24.07 -7.94 36.59
C GLY A 98 -25.33 -8.70 37.00
N ARG A 99 -25.66 -8.68 38.30
CA ARG A 99 -26.76 -9.44 38.94
C ARG A 99 -28.13 -9.31 38.25
N ASN A 100 -28.40 -8.18 37.56
CA ASN A 100 -29.65 -7.90 36.86
C ASN A 100 -29.56 -8.06 35.32
N GLY A 101 -28.51 -8.71 34.79
CA GLY A 101 -28.25 -8.86 33.35
C GLY A 101 -27.92 -7.56 32.59
N GLN A 102 -27.94 -6.41 33.27
CA GLN A 102 -27.61 -5.11 32.69
C GLN A 102 -26.10 -4.96 32.50
N ARG A 103 -25.67 -4.53 31.30
CA ARG A 103 -24.26 -4.33 30.94
C ARG A 103 -23.85 -2.85 31.01
N GLY A 104 -22.90 -2.54 31.89
CA GLY A 104 -22.12 -1.30 31.86
C GLY A 104 -22.41 -0.25 32.94
N LYS A 105 -23.03 -0.58 34.08
CA LYS A 105 -22.87 0.29 35.27
C LYS A 105 -21.44 0.14 35.79
N ARG A 106 -20.71 1.26 35.93
CA ARG A 106 -19.38 1.32 36.55
C ARG A 106 -19.53 1.27 38.07
N TRP A 107 -19.75 0.07 38.59
CA TRP A 107 -19.63 -0.24 40.01
C TRP A 107 -18.16 -0.05 40.42
N GLN A 108 -17.91 0.86 41.38
CA GLN A 108 -16.59 1.21 41.90
C GLN A 108 -16.45 0.70 43.33
N GLY A 109 -16.20 -0.60 43.46
CA GLY A 109 -15.91 -1.20 44.74
C GLY A 109 -14.44 -1.11 45.11
N ALA A 110 -14.20 -0.76 46.38
CA ALA A 110 -13.24 -1.54 47.15
C ALA A 110 -13.73 -3.01 47.26
N GLU A 111 -12.90 -3.86 47.87
CA GLU A 111 -13.09 -5.31 48.05
C GLU A 111 -14.55 -5.81 48.07
N GLY A 112 -15.05 -6.32 46.92
CA GLY A 112 -16.33 -7.03 46.85
C GLY A 112 -17.23 -6.76 45.64
N GLU A 113 -17.09 -5.65 44.89
CA GLU A 113 -18.01 -5.36 43.78
C GLU A 113 -17.74 -6.13 42.48
N ILE A 114 -18.82 -6.61 41.85
CA ILE A 114 -18.79 -7.39 40.60
C ILE A 114 -18.55 -6.46 39.40
N GLN A 115 -17.38 -6.59 38.76
CA GLN A 115 -17.04 -5.83 37.56
C GLN A 115 -17.95 -6.23 36.37
N VAL A 116 -18.65 -5.27 35.78
CA VAL A 116 -19.58 -5.51 34.66
C VAL A 116 -18.99 -5.02 33.34
N GLY A 117 -18.77 -5.92 32.38
CA GLY A 117 -18.09 -5.63 31.13
C GLY A 117 -17.52 -6.87 30.45
N PHE A 118 -16.32 -6.75 29.89
CA PHE A 118 -15.63 -7.84 29.18
C PHE A 118 -14.20 -8.01 29.68
N ASN A 119 -13.89 -9.20 30.16
CA ASN A 119 -12.53 -9.60 30.55
C ASN A 119 -11.82 -10.19 29.32
N LEU A 120 -10.69 -9.60 28.94
CA LEU A 120 -9.81 -10.04 27.85
C LEU A 120 -8.62 -10.88 28.32
N GLY A 121 -8.48 -11.12 29.64
CA GLY A 121 -7.43 -11.96 30.22
C GLY A 121 -7.40 -13.38 29.66
N ALA A 122 -8.53 -13.86 29.10
CA ALA A 122 -8.62 -15.11 28.35
C ALA A 122 -7.59 -15.19 27.20
N LEU A 123 -7.22 -14.06 26.59
CA LEU A 123 -6.21 -14.01 25.52
C LEU A 123 -4.80 -14.42 26.01
N ARG A 124 -4.49 -14.31 27.31
CA ARG A 124 -3.25 -14.83 27.89
C ARG A 124 -3.19 -16.36 27.79
N TYR A 125 -4.28 -17.05 28.14
CA TYR A 125 -4.44 -18.52 28.00
C TYR A 125 -4.51 -19.01 26.56
N ARG A 126 -4.67 -18.10 25.59
CA ARG A 126 -4.63 -18.41 24.16
C ARG A 126 -3.35 -17.94 23.49
N TRP A 127 -2.48 -17.22 24.18
CA TRP A 127 -1.27 -16.64 23.59
C TRP A 127 -0.33 -17.69 22.96
N PRO A 128 0.03 -18.81 23.62
CA PRO A 128 0.84 -19.85 22.98
C PRO A 128 0.21 -20.44 21.72
N GLY A 129 -1.12 -20.65 21.71
CA GLY A 129 -1.84 -21.13 20.53
C GLY A 129 -1.96 -20.10 19.40
N ILE A 130 -2.02 -18.81 19.76
CA ILE A 130 -1.98 -17.69 18.81
C ILE A 130 -0.57 -17.56 18.19
N LEU A 131 0.49 -17.81 18.96
CA LEU A 131 1.87 -17.89 18.45
C LEU A 131 2.09 -19.11 17.54
N GLY A 132 1.58 -20.29 17.90
CA GLY A 132 1.62 -21.47 17.02
C GLY A 132 0.98 -21.18 15.65
N LYS A 133 -0.21 -20.56 15.65
CA LYS A 133 -0.88 -20.09 14.42
C LYS A 133 -0.08 -19.03 13.65
N LEU A 134 0.72 -18.21 14.32
CA LEU A 134 1.64 -17.26 13.67
C LEU A 134 2.78 -17.98 12.96
N GLU A 135 3.33 -19.02 13.56
CA GLU A 135 4.40 -19.83 12.96
C GLU A 135 3.90 -20.67 11.80
N GLU A 136 2.71 -21.26 11.91
CA GLU A 136 2.01 -21.94 10.81
C GLU A 136 1.79 -20.99 9.62
N GLU A 137 1.24 -19.80 9.86
CA GLU A 137 0.97 -18.81 8.81
C GLU A 137 2.27 -18.24 8.19
N LYS A 138 3.33 -18.05 9.00
CA LYS A 138 4.67 -17.72 8.49
C LYS A 138 5.20 -18.86 7.59
N ARG A 139 5.18 -20.10 8.07
CA ARG A 139 5.64 -21.30 7.34
C ARG A 139 4.89 -21.46 6.01
N ARG A 140 3.57 -21.29 6.02
CA ARG A 140 2.72 -21.30 4.82
C ARG A 140 3.10 -20.19 3.84
N ARG A 141 3.30 -18.95 4.31
CA ARG A 141 3.75 -17.84 3.44
C ARG A 141 5.13 -18.10 2.82
N SER A 142 6.08 -18.63 3.59
CA SER A 142 7.40 -19.01 3.08
C SER A 142 7.33 -20.13 2.05
N GLN A 143 6.52 -21.18 2.30
CA GLN A 143 6.26 -22.25 1.31
C GLN A 143 5.63 -21.71 0.03
N VAL A 144 4.66 -20.79 0.14
CA VAL A 144 4.03 -20.13 -1.01
C VAL A 144 5.03 -19.31 -1.82
N SER A 145 5.95 -18.57 -1.19
CA SER A 145 7.01 -17.87 -1.94
C SER A 145 7.97 -18.86 -2.58
N PHE A 146 8.53 -19.79 -1.80
CA PHE A 146 9.47 -20.80 -2.28
C PHE A 146 8.94 -21.56 -3.51
N LEU A 147 7.68 -22.03 -3.49
CA LEU A 147 7.08 -22.67 -4.65
C LEU A 147 6.87 -21.71 -5.83
N ARG A 148 6.45 -20.46 -5.58
CA ARG A 148 6.29 -19.45 -6.65
C ARG A 148 7.63 -19.13 -7.31
N ASP A 149 8.71 -19.11 -6.56
CA ASP A 149 10.03 -18.74 -7.05
C ASP A 149 10.73 -19.95 -7.70
N ALA A 150 10.65 -21.15 -7.13
CA ALA A 150 11.10 -22.39 -7.79
C ALA A 150 10.38 -22.67 -9.14
N ILE A 151 9.10 -22.30 -9.27
CA ILE A 151 8.39 -22.32 -10.57
C ILE A 151 8.90 -21.22 -11.51
N ALA A 152 9.42 -20.10 -11.00
CA ALA A 152 10.05 -19.06 -11.83
C ALA A 152 11.36 -19.57 -12.44
N ASP A 153 12.21 -20.16 -11.60
CA ASP A 153 13.56 -20.57 -11.95
C ASP A 153 13.51 -21.72 -12.97
N LEU A 154 12.62 -22.70 -12.73
CA LEU A 154 12.37 -23.80 -13.66
C LEU A 154 11.68 -23.35 -14.95
N ASN A 155 10.83 -22.32 -14.91
CA ASN A 155 10.25 -21.76 -16.14
C ASN A 155 11.35 -21.17 -17.05
N GLU A 156 12.42 -20.59 -16.49
CA GLU A 156 13.47 -19.99 -17.30
C GLU A 156 14.29 -21.04 -18.05
N THR A 157 14.62 -22.17 -17.43
CA THR A 157 15.28 -23.29 -18.13
C THR A 157 14.35 -24.00 -19.13
N VAL A 158 13.06 -24.16 -18.80
CA VAL A 158 12.03 -24.65 -19.74
C VAL A 158 11.92 -23.73 -20.95
N ARG A 159 11.88 -22.40 -20.75
CA ARG A 159 11.79 -21.41 -21.81
C ARG A 159 13.01 -21.46 -22.73
N GLN A 160 14.22 -21.39 -22.19
CA GLN A 160 15.45 -21.48 -22.98
C GLN A 160 15.53 -22.78 -23.79
N SER A 161 15.10 -23.91 -23.21
CA SER A 161 15.08 -25.19 -23.93
C SER A 161 14.01 -25.23 -25.03
N ALA A 162 12.82 -24.66 -24.79
CA ALA A 162 11.74 -24.61 -25.77
C ALA A 162 12.01 -23.62 -26.91
N ASP A 163 12.63 -22.48 -26.61
CA ASP A 163 13.13 -21.51 -27.59
C ASP A 163 14.19 -22.17 -28.51
N ALA A 164 15.01 -23.08 -27.97
CA ALA A 164 16.02 -23.85 -28.73
C ALA A 164 15.45 -25.03 -29.53
N SER A 165 14.36 -25.67 -29.07
CA SER A 165 13.70 -26.78 -29.79
C SER A 165 12.60 -26.32 -30.76
N GLY A 166 12.13 -25.08 -30.65
CA GLY A 166 10.97 -24.56 -31.38
C GLY A 166 9.62 -25.05 -30.84
N ASP A 167 9.57 -25.65 -29.64
CA ASP A 167 8.33 -26.19 -29.07
C ASP A 167 7.43 -25.09 -28.48
N GLN A 168 6.66 -24.47 -29.38
CA GLN A 168 5.65 -23.47 -29.07
C GLN A 168 4.55 -23.99 -28.12
N ALA A 169 4.27 -25.30 -28.07
CA ALA A 169 3.25 -25.86 -27.20
C ALA A 169 3.72 -25.88 -25.74
N VAL A 170 4.97 -26.30 -25.50
CA VAL A 170 5.60 -26.20 -24.17
C VAL A 170 5.74 -24.75 -23.72
N ALA A 171 6.17 -23.85 -24.61
CA ALA A 171 6.29 -22.43 -24.30
C ALA A 171 4.95 -21.81 -23.86
N MET A 172 3.85 -22.16 -24.54
CA MET A 172 2.50 -21.68 -24.18
C MET A 172 2.01 -22.20 -22.82
N GLU A 173 2.21 -23.48 -22.50
CA GLU A 173 1.76 -24.06 -21.22
C GLU A 173 2.62 -23.57 -20.05
N ALA A 174 3.95 -23.43 -20.22
CA ALA A 174 4.82 -22.79 -19.24
C ALA A 174 4.36 -21.35 -18.94
N ALA A 175 4.07 -20.57 -19.98
CA ALA A 175 3.52 -19.22 -19.85
C ALA A 175 2.11 -19.18 -19.22
N ARG A 176 1.31 -20.26 -19.34
CA ARG A 176 0.01 -20.40 -18.65
C ARG A 176 0.20 -20.66 -17.15
N ILE A 177 1.07 -21.60 -16.79
CA ILE A 177 1.42 -21.90 -15.39
C ILE A 177 1.95 -20.63 -14.70
N MET A 178 2.87 -19.90 -15.34
CA MET A 178 3.43 -18.65 -14.83
C MET A 178 2.40 -17.54 -14.58
N ARG A 179 1.27 -17.55 -15.30
CA ARG A 179 0.15 -16.63 -15.08
C ARG A 179 -0.68 -17.06 -13.87
N LEU A 180 -1.11 -18.33 -13.82
CA LEU A 180 -1.92 -18.88 -12.72
C LEU A 180 -1.21 -18.76 -11.36
N ARG A 181 0.08 -19.13 -11.31
CA ARG A 181 0.97 -19.06 -10.15
C ARG A 181 0.92 -17.73 -9.37
N ARG A 182 0.71 -16.59 -10.05
CA ARG A 182 0.70 -15.26 -9.43
C ARG A 182 -0.51 -15.03 -8.51
N GLY A 183 -1.65 -15.68 -8.78
CA GLY A 183 -2.87 -15.54 -7.99
C GLY A 183 -3.04 -16.58 -6.87
N THR A 184 -2.40 -17.74 -7.00
CA THR A 184 -2.63 -18.90 -6.13
C THR A 184 -1.99 -18.73 -4.75
N GLU A 185 -2.79 -18.78 -3.67
CA GLU A 185 -2.34 -18.75 -2.26
C GLU A 185 -2.29 -20.13 -1.57
N GLN A 186 -2.84 -21.16 -2.22
CA GLN A 186 -2.84 -22.55 -1.76
C GLN A 186 -1.52 -23.24 -2.12
N THR A 187 -0.97 -24.02 -1.19
CA THR A 187 0.29 -24.76 -1.39
C THR A 187 0.12 -25.95 -2.33
N GLU A 188 -0.96 -26.72 -2.18
CA GLU A 188 -1.26 -27.93 -2.96
C GLU A 188 -1.33 -27.67 -4.48
N THR A 189 -2.00 -26.58 -4.88
CA THR A 189 -2.10 -26.17 -6.29
C THR A 189 -0.80 -25.56 -6.81
N LEU A 190 0.02 -24.93 -5.95
CA LEU A 190 1.37 -24.53 -6.32
C LEU A 190 2.32 -25.73 -6.49
N THR A 191 2.21 -26.79 -5.67
CA THR A 191 2.96 -28.04 -5.89
C THR A 191 2.55 -28.70 -7.21
N ALA A 192 1.25 -28.78 -7.52
CA ALA A 192 0.79 -29.30 -8.81
C ALA A 192 1.31 -28.50 -10.02
N TYR A 193 1.43 -27.16 -9.89
CA TYR A 193 2.06 -26.32 -10.92
C TYR A 193 3.58 -26.54 -11.05
N TYR A 194 4.28 -26.81 -9.94
CA TYR A 194 5.69 -27.18 -9.95
C TYR A 194 5.92 -28.56 -10.58
N ASP A 195 5.04 -29.52 -10.30
CA ASP A 195 5.07 -30.85 -10.91
C ASP A 195 4.78 -30.80 -12.41
N ALA A 196 3.78 -30.01 -12.84
CA ALA A 196 3.52 -29.76 -14.25
C ALA A 196 4.71 -29.10 -14.96
N MET A 197 5.36 -28.10 -14.35
CA MET A 197 6.54 -27.45 -14.94
C MET A 197 7.74 -28.41 -15.04
N LYS A 198 7.93 -29.33 -14.08
CA LYS A 198 8.93 -30.41 -14.17
C LYS A 198 8.63 -31.40 -15.29
N ALA A 199 7.36 -31.72 -15.54
CA ALA A 199 6.96 -32.56 -16.67
C ALA A 199 7.27 -31.88 -18.02
N LEU A 200 7.01 -30.57 -18.15
CA LEU A 200 7.42 -29.79 -19.33
C LEU A 200 8.95 -29.82 -19.53
N PHE A 201 9.73 -29.63 -18.47
CA PHE A 201 11.20 -29.70 -18.52
C PHE A 201 11.73 -31.09 -18.93
N ALA A 202 11.09 -32.16 -18.47
CA ALA A 202 11.44 -33.52 -18.89
C ALA A 202 11.13 -33.76 -20.37
N ASN A 203 9.98 -33.28 -20.87
CA ASN A 203 9.59 -33.45 -22.27
C ASN A 203 10.59 -32.81 -23.23
N VAL A 204 11.02 -31.56 -22.97
CA VAL A 204 11.98 -30.87 -23.86
C VAL A 204 13.37 -31.53 -23.82
N GLN A 205 13.84 -31.96 -22.64
CA GLN A 205 15.11 -32.71 -22.54
C GLN A 205 15.07 -34.06 -23.28
N MET A 206 13.91 -34.72 -23.36
CA MET A 206 13.76 -35.96 -24.13
C MET A 206 13.73 -35.69 -25.64
N ALA A 207 13.14 -34.56 -26.08
CA ALA A 207 13.20 -34.13 -27.48
C ALA A 207 14.60 -33.67 -27.92
N GLY A 208 15.38 -33.09 -27.00
CA GLY A 208 16.73 -32.56 -27.27
C GLY A 208 17.87 -33.58 -27.31
N LYS A 209 17.60 -34.88 -27.11
CA LYS A 209 18.65 -35.93 -27.22
C LYS A 209 18.71 -36.50 -28.63
N PRO A 210 19.85 -36.36 -29.36
CA PRO A 210 20.02 -37.04 -30.64
C PRO A 210 20.03 -38.57 -30.43
N VAL A 211 19.31 -39.28 -31.30
CA VAL A 211 19.30 -40.75 -31.31
C VAL A 211 20.34 -41.24 -32.32
N ASP A 212 21.59 -41.29 -31.90
CA ASP A 212 22.69 -41.69 -32.77
C ASP A 212 22.65 -43.18 -33.14
N LYS A 213 22.68 -43.45 -34.45
CA LYS A 213 22.94 -44.76 -35.07
C LYS A 213 23.82 -44.62 -36.31
N VAL A 214 25.10 -44.32 -36.08
CA VAL A 214 26.30 -45.12 -36.46
C VAL A 214 26.18 -46.01 -37.72
N PRO A 215 27.15 -46.05 -38.69
CA PRO A 215 28.45 -45.35 -38.77
C PRO A 215 28.81 -44.70 -40.15
N GLU A 216 29.99 -44.06 -40.20
CA GLU A 216 30.97 -44.01 -41.31
C GLU A 216 30.54 -43.66 -42.76
N ASN A 217 31.07 -42.54 -43.28
CA ASN A 217 32.36 -42.61 -43.97
C ASN A 217 33.09 -41.25 -44.18
N SER A 218 34.37 -41.35 -44.49
CA SER A 218 35.39 -40.31 -44.68
C SER A 218 35.02 -39.05 -45.50
N SER A 219 35.43 -37.86 -45.06
CA SER A 219 36.69 -37.24 -45.53
C SER A 219 36.99 -35.84 -44.95
N GLU A 220 38.27 -35.60 -44.66
CA GLU A 220 38.94 -34.31 -44.42
C GLU A 220 40.18 -34.26 -45.35
N PRO A 221 40.87 -33.11 -45.55
CA PRO A 221 40.58 -31.74 -45.09
C PRO A 221 40.57 -30.71 -46.25
N VAL A 222 40.37 -29.42 -45.93
CA VAL A 222 41.38 -28.35 -46.13
C VAL A 222 40.88 -27.07 -45.44
N HIS A 223 41.78 -26.35 -44.78
CA HIS A 223 41.43 -25.12 -44.06
C HIS A 223 41.08 -23.96 -44.99
N ASN A 224 40.15 -23.11 -44.55
CA ASN A 224 40.37 -21.67 -44.62
C ASN A 224 39.94 -21.02 -43.31
N ALA A 225 40.74 -20.07 -42.80
CA ALA A 225 40.66 -19.65 -41.42
C ALA A 225 39.90 -18.33 -41.24
N SER A 226 39.00 -18.30 -40.26
CA SER A 226 38.73 -17.08 -39.50
C SER A 226 38.45 -17.46 -38.05
N LYS A 227 39.52 -17.54 -37.23
CA LYS A 227 39.40 -17.68 -35.78
C LYS A 227 39.19 -16.29 -35.18
N CYS A 228 38.16 -16.13 -34.35
CA CYS A 228 38.22 -15.20 -33.24
C CYS A 228 37.45 -15.78 -32.04
N THR A 229 38.21 -16.33 -31.10
CA THR A 229 37.79 -16.83 -29.79
C THR A 229 38.93 -16.55 -28.80
N PRO A 230 38.71 -16.60 -27.48
CA PRO A 230 37.60 -15.94 -26.78
C PRO A 230 38.05 -15.20 -25.50
N GLU A 231 37.43 -14.06 -25.18
CA GLU A 231 37.54 -13.38 -23.88
C GLU A 231 36.18 -12.70 -23.60
N VAL A 232 35.64 -12.65 -22.37
CA VAL A 232 36.19 -12.97 -21.03
C VAL A 232 35.20 -13.88 -20.25
N ALA A 233 35.70 -14.68 -19.30
CA ALA A 233 34.88 -15.50 -18.38
C ALA A 233 34.45 -14.71 -17.11
N PRO A 234 33.43 -15.16 -16.34
CA PRO A 234 32.81 -14.34 -15.31
C PRO A 234 33.40 -14.50 -13.90
N MET A 235 34.09 -13.47 -13.38
CA MET A 235 33.95 -12.96 -11.99
C MET A 235 34.93 -11.79 -11.71
N ASP A 236 34.44 -10.77 -11.00
CA ASP A 236 35.19 -10.14 -9.90
C ASP A 236 34.19 -9.65 -8.82
N ALA A 237 34.65 -9.39 -7.60
CA ALA A 237 33.92 -9.62 -6.36
C ALA A 237 32.95 -8.51 -5.89
N GLN A 238 32.54 -7.55 -6.74
CA GLN A 238 31.77 -6.37 -6.31
C GLN A 238 30.47 -6.14 -7.10
N THR A 239 29.42 -6.87 -6.69
CA THR A 239 27.96 -6.60 -6.79
C THR A 239 27.42 -5.72 -7.93
N GLY A 240 26.41 -6.16 -8.71
CA GLY A 240 25.60 -7.38 -8.54
C GLY A 240 24.50 -7.53 -9.60
N THR A 241 23.58 -8.49 -9.41
CA THR A 241 22.64 -8.94 -10.44
C THR A 241 21.47 -7.98 -10.68
N HIS A 242 21.17 -7.73 -11.96
CA HIS A 242 19.90 -7.11 -12.38
C HIS A 242 18.73 -8.09 -12.18
N TYR A 243 17.98 -7.91 -11.09
CA TYR A 243 16.71 -8.61 -10.88
C TYR A 243 15.59 -8.07 -11.79
N THR A 244 14.67 -8.96 -12.16
CA THR A 244 13.53 -8.67 -13.04
C THR A 244 12.40 -7.91 -12.36
N GLU A 245 11.58 -7.21 -13.17
CA GLU A 245 10.35 -6.55 -12.69
C GLU A 245 9.44 -7.50 -11.88
N ARG A 246 8.88 -7.02 -10.75
CA ARG A 246 7.58 -7.51 -10.26
C ARG A 246 6.70 -6.37 -9.72
N LYS A 247 5.54 -6.18 -10.38
CA LYS A 247 4.37 -5.45 -9.84
C LYS A 247 3.74 -6.25 -8.69
N ASN A 248 3.16 -5.53 -7.72
CA ASN A 248 2.25 -5.91 -6.59
C ASN A 248 2.83 -5.48 -5.23
N ASN A 249 2.06 -4.99 -4.24
CA ASN A 249 0.65 -4.57 -4.18
C ASN A 249 0.42 -3.65 -2.94
N GLN A 250 -0.74 -2.97 -2.91
CA GLN A 250 -1.49 -2.48 -1.71
C GLN A 250 -0.76 -2.36 -0.35
N THR A 251 -0.80 -1.19 0.31
CA THR A 251 -1.13 -1.15 1.76
C THR A 251 -1.50 0.22 2.35
N LEU A 252 -2.26 0.14 3.45
CA LEU A 252 -2.35 1.04 4.62
C LEU A 252 -2.99 2.44 4.50
N ASP A 253 -4.18 2.51 5.08
CA ASP A 253 -4.80 3.69 5.71
C ASP A 253 -4.11 4.01 7.05
N VAL A 254 -4.01 5.30 7.42
CA VAL A 254 -3.28 5.77 8.63
C VAL A 254 -4.01 6.95 9.30
N ASP A 255 -4.73 6.62 10.37
CA ASP A 255 -5.49 7.54 11.22
C ASP A 255 -4.61 8.12 12.34
N VAL A 256 -4.60 9.45 12.56
CA VAL A 256 -3.86 10.13 13.66
C VAL A 256 -4.73 11.22 14.30
N VAL A 257 -4.81 11.24 15.64
CA VAL A 257 -5.94 11.84 16.37
C VAL A 257 -5.54 12.95 17.37
N ALA A 258 -5.90 14.21 17.03
CA ALA A 258 -6.25 15.33 17.93
C ALA A 258 -5.15 15.85 18.90
N PRO A 259 -5.39 16.86 19.79
CA PRO A 259 -6.50 17.83 19.98
C PRO A 259 -5.99 19.32 19.94
N LYS A 260 -6.58 20.44 20.44
CA LYS A 260 -7.69 20.78 21.37
C LYS A 260 -8.40 22.14 21.04
N ARG A 261 -9.72 22.11 20.79
CA ARG A 261 -10.81 23.11 21.13
C ARG A 261 -10.71 24.65 20.87
N ARG A 262 -11.93 25.20 20.61
CA ARG A 262 -12.45 26.62 20.63
C ARG A 262 -12.40 27.34 19.26
N ASN A 263 -13.45 28.01 18.75
CA ASN A 263 -14.91 28.11 19.04
C ASN A 263 -15.64 28.14 17.65
N ARG A 264 -16.84 27.56 17.44
CA ARG A 264 -18.22 28.08 17.63
C ARG A 264 -18.46 29.51 17.11
N ILE A 265 -19.61 29.72 16.43
CA ILE A 265 -20.02 30.88 15.59
C ILE A 265 -19.49 30.72 14.14
N GLU A 266 -20.29 30.72 13.07
CA GLU A 266 -21.76 30.79 12.96
C GLU A 266 -22.32 30.02 11.75
N THR A 267 -23.57 29.59 11.83
CA THR A 267 -24.37 29.13 10.68
C THR A 267 -25.12 30.31 10.07
N MET A 268 -24.83 30.71 8.82
CA MET A 268 -25.75 31.42 7.90
C MET A 268 -25.07 31.87 6.58
N ARG A 269 -24.87 30.95 5.61
CA ARG A 269 -24.93 31.28 4.16
C ARG A 269 -24.96 30.04 3.24
N CYS A 270 -26.11 29.40 3.17
CA CYS A 270 -26.49 28.55 2.03
C CYS A 270 -27.72 29.18 1.35
N ALA A 271 -27.50 30.06 0.38
CA ALA A 271 -28.50 30.56 -0.56
C ALA A 271 -27.76 31.20 -1.74
N GLY A 272 -28.07 30.76 -2.97
CA GLY A 272 -27.32 31.14 -4.18
C GLY A 272 -26.96 29.94 -5.05
N GLN A 273 -27.97 29.20 -5.52
CA GLN A 273 -27.77 28.30 -6.66
C GLN A 273 -27.85 29.15 -7.94
N GLU A 274 -26.80 29.15 -8.75
CA GLU A 274 -26.88 29.53 -10.16
C GLU A 274 -25.78 28.84 -10.95
N ALA A 275 -26.12 28.33 -12.12
CA ALA A 275 -25.23 27.67 -13.07
C ALA A 275 -25.82 27.90 -14.48
N PRO A 276 -25.03 27.82 -15.59
CA PRO A 276 -23.65 27.30 -15.66
C PRO A 276 -22.64 28.20 -16.41
N THR A 277 -21.34 28.08 -16.07
CA THR A 277 -20.24 28.39 -17.01
C THR A 277 -19.01 27.50 -16.75
N ASP A 278 -18.94 26.34 -17.43
CA ASP A 278 -18.06 25.20 -17.11
C ASP A 278 -16.58 25.35 -17.49
N LEU A 279 -16.03 26.58 -17.39
CA LEU A 279 -14.62 26.89 -17.70
C LEU A 279 -13.89 27.63 -16.57
N GLY A 280 -14.62 28.14 -15.57
CA GLY A 280 -14.04 28.79 -14.39
C GLY A 280 -13.61 27.79 -13.31
N GLU A 281 -14.55 26.95 -12.86
CA GLU A 281 -14.39 26.18 -11.61
C GLU A 281 -13.22 25.19 -11.63
N ASN A 282 -12.99 24.50 -12.74
CA ASN A 282 -11.87 23.56 -12.89
C ASN A 282 -10.50 24.24 -12.71
N ARG A 283 -10.40 25.56 -12.94
CA ARG A 283 -9.16 26.32 -12.78
C ARG A 283 -8.85 26.66 -11.32
N GLU A 284 -9.86 26.66 -10.43
CA GLU A 284 -9.69 26.88 -8.99
C GLU A 284 -9.60 25.58 -8.17
N ARG A 285 -10.01 24.44 -8.75
CA ARG A 285 -9.90 23.08 -8.18
C ARG A 285 -8.56 22.40 -8.48
N SER A 286 -7.93 22.73 -9.62
CA SER A 286 -6.56 22.30 -9.97
C SER A 286 -5.54 22.69 -8.89
N ALA A 287 -4.66 21.77 -8.49
CA ALA A 287 -3.58 22.04 -7.52
C ALA A 287 -2.47 22.94 -8.09
N LEU A 288 -2.47 23.16 -9.41
CA LEU A 288 -1.65 24.15 -10.11
C LEU A 288 -2.33 25.52 -10.24
N ARG A 289 -3.64 25.64 -9.96
CA ARG A 289 -4.45 26.86 -10.10
C ARG A 289 -4.32 27.55 -11.47
N GLY A 290 -4.08 26.76 -12.51
CA GLY A 290 -3.85 27.25 -13.87
C GLY A 290 -2.44 27.75 -14.18
N PHE A 291 -1.46 27.54 -13.30
CA PHE A 291 -0.03 27.67 -13.60
C PHE A 291 0.34 26.76 -14.79
N ARG A 292 1.06 27.32 -15.76
CA ARG A 292 1.59 26.59 -16.92
C ARG A 292 3.09 26.87 -17.01
N GLY A 293 3.89 26.01 -16.41
CA GLY A 293 5.33 26.03 -16.63
C GLY A 293 5.66 25.54 -18.04
N THR A 294 6.62 26.19 -18.68
CA THR A 294 7.29 25.69 -19.89
C THR A 294 8.05 24.41 -19.57
N ALA A 295 8.28 23.50 -20.52
CA ALA A 295 8.99 22.25 -20.26
C ALA A 295 10.38 22.46 -19.60
N MET A 296 11.11 23.47 -20.09
CA MET A 296 12.40 23.90 -19.55
C MET A 296 12.33 24.35 -18.08
N PHE A 297 11.19 24.91 -17.63
CA PHE A 297 11.03 25.31 -16.23
C PHE A 297 11.06 24.08 -15.30
N TYR A 298 10.35 23.00 -15.66
CA TYR A 298 10.35 21.78 -14.84
C TYR A 298 11.73 21.10 -14.82
N LEU A 299 12.43 21.08 -15.96
CA LEU A 299 13.82 20.60 -16.04
C LEU A 299 14.80 21.47 -15.20
N SER A 300 14.57 22.78 -15.12
CA SER A 300 15.39 23.69 -14.28
C SER A 300 15.11 23.58 -12.77
N VAL A 301 13.95 23.01 -12.39
CA VAL A 301 13.56 22.79 -10.99
C VAL A 301 13.99 21.40 -10.49
N CYS A 302 14.14 20.42 -11.38
CA CYS A 302 14.66 19.09 -11.08
C CYS A 302 15.55 18.61 -12.23
N PRO A 303 16.89 18.72 -12.09
CA PRO A 303 17.84 18.28 -13.12
C PRO A 303 17.72 16.79 -13.46
N ASP A 304 17.48 15.91 -12.47
CA ASP A 304 17.30 14.46 -12.64
C ASP A 304 16.20 14.08 -13.65
N LEU A 305 15.20 14.95 -13.84
CA LEU A 305 14.15 14.75 -14.83
C LEU A 305 14.69 14.80 -16.28
N ARG A 306 15.87 15.41 -16.50
CA ARG A 306 16.48 15.58 -17.82
C ARG A 306 16.89 14.26 -18.46
N ASP A 307 17.55 13.39 -17.70
CA ASP A 307 18.09 12.12 -18.20
C ASP A 307 16.98 11.08 -18.46
N LEU A 308 15.78 11.34 -17.94
CA LEU A 308 14.56 10.56 -18.13
C LEU A 308 13.68 11.06 -19.30
N CYS A 309 14.03 12.19 -19.92
CA CYS A 309 13.28 12.77 -21.04
C CYS A 309 13.89 12.38 -22.39
N PRO A 310 13.12 11.82 -23.34
CA PRO A 310 13.65 11.41 -24.66
C PRO A 310 13.96 12.59 -25.58
N THR A 311 13.34 13.75 -25.33
CA THR A 311 13.39 14.93 -26.20
C THR A 311 14.02 16.12 -25.47
N SER A 312 14.81 16.95 -26.17
CA SER A 312 15.40 18.16 -25.58
C SER A 312 14.39 19.20 -25.08
N THR A 313 13.15 19.17 -25.59
CA THR A 313 12.02 20.01 -25.16
C THR A 313 10.78 19.12 -25.01
N PRO A 314 10.66 18.36 -23.90
CA PRO A 314 9.66 17.29 -23.76
C PRO A 314 8.24 17.85 -23.63
N ASN A 315 7.27 17.20 -24.27
CA ASN A 315 5.86 17.56 -24.13
C ASN A 315 5.33 17.24 -22.71
N ARG A 316 4.14 17.73 -22.36
CA ARG A 316 3.50 17.53 -21.04
C ARG A 316 3.30 16.05 -20.68
N ASP A 317 3.06 15.20 -21.66
CA ASP A 317 2.91 13.76 -21.45
C ASP A 317 4.27 13.06 -21.26
N GLU A 318 5.28 13.43 -22.05
CA GLU A 318 6.68 12.97 -21.88
C GLU A 318 7.23 13.36 -20.50
N LEU A 319 6.99 14.60 -20.05
CA LEU A 319 7.32 15.06 -18.70
C LEU A 319 6.61 14.24 -17.61
N ALA A 320 5.40 13.76 -17.87
CA ALA A 320 4.65 12.94 -16.94
C ALA A 320 5.09 11.47 -16.94
N ASP A 321 5.59 10.95 -18.07
CA ASP A 321 6.20 9.61 -18.17
C ASP A 321 7.62 9.59 -17.59
N ALA A 322 8.41 10.65 -17.78
CA ALA A 322 9.68 10.86 -17.08
C ALA A 322 9.46 10.98 -15.56
N ALA A 323 8.43 11.71 -15.12
CA ALA A 323 8.07 11.80 -13.71
C ALA A 323 7.53 10.48 -13.13
N GLU A 324 6.90 9.60 -13.94
CA GLU A 324 6.53 8.24 -13.51
C GLU A 324 7.78 7.42 -13.17
N GLN A 325 8.81 7.46 -14.03
CA GLN A 325 10.10 6.80 -13.79
C GLN A 325 10.82 7.38 -12.56
N LEU A 326 10.90 8.71 -12.47
CA LEU A 326 11.49 9.45 -11.34
C LEU A 326 10.78 9.11 -10.01
N SER A 327 9.46 8.88 -10.03
CA SER A 327 8.70 8.49 -8.84
C SER A 327 9.21 7.18 -8.24
N GLY A 328 9.59 6.22 -9.09
CA GLY A 328 10.18 4.94 -8.67
C GLY A 328 11.56 5.14 -8.03
N GLN A 329 12.42 5.96 -8.63
CA GLN A 329 13.76 6.29 -8.11
C GLN A 329 13.71 7.03 -6.76
N ILE A 330 12.68 7.85 -6.54
CA ILE A 330 12.42 8.54 -5.28
C ILE A 330 11.80 7.60 -4.22
N GLY A 331 11.40 6.39 -4.59
CA GLY A 331 10.81 5.41 -3.68
C GLY A 331 9.32 5.63 -3.43
N ILE A 332 8.60 6.20 -4.40
CA ILE A 332 7.14 6.22 -4.46
C ILE A 332 6.69 4.93 -5.17
N SER A 333 5.73 4.21 -4.59
CA SER A 333 5.25 2.98 -5.19
C SER A 333 4.38 3.25 -6.42
N PHE A 334 4.46 2.39 -7.45
CA PHE A 334 3.59 2.44 -8.64
C PHE A 334 2.09 2.46 -8.30
N GLN A 335 1.69 1.88 -7.16
CA GLN A 335 0.31 1.95 -6.67
C GLN A 335 -0.04 3.36 -6.17
N SER A 336 0.84 4.01 -5.39
CA SER A 336 0.67 5.41 -5.00
C SER A 336 0.64 6.34 -6.19
N TRP A 337 1.55 6.18 -7.14
CA TRP A 337 1.58 6.96 -8.39
C TRP A 337 0.24 6.88 -9.12
N ARG A 338 -0.28 5.67 -9.38
CA ARG A 338 -1.59 5.48 -10.02
C ARG A 338 -2.75 6.09 -9.25
N VAL A 339 -2.75 6.03 -7.92
CA VAL A 339 -3.77 6.70 -7.08
C VAL A 339 -3.64 8.22 -7.16
N GLY A 340 -2.42 8.76 -7.18
CA GLY A 340 -2.16 10.18 -7.43
C GLY A 340 -2.69 10.63 -8.78
N CYS A 341 -2.34 9.92 -9.86
CA CYS A 341 -2.82 10.20 -11.21
C CYS A 341 -4.35 10.09 -11.35
N ALA A 342 -5.01 9.25 -10.55
CA ALA A 342 -6.48 9.13 -10.55
C ALA A 342 -7.20 10.25 -9.76
N ILE A 343 -6.52 10.92 -8.82
CA ILE A 343 -7.10 11.96 -7.96
C ILE A 343 -6.72 13.37 -8.43
N LEU A 344 -5.45 13.57 -8.79
CA LEU A 344 -4.89 14.85 -9.26
C LEU A 344 -4.87 14.98 -10.80
N GLY A 345 -4.95 13.86 -11.52
CA GLY A 345 -4.61 13.79 -12.95
C GLY A 345 -3.09 13.60 -13.17
N LYS A 346 -2.73 12.92 -14.28
CA LYS A 346 -1.34 12.50 -14.60
C LYS A 346 -0.31 13.62 -14.45
N PHE A 347 -0.61 14.81 -14.98
CA PHE A 347 0.31 15.95 -14.98
C PHE A 347 0.47 16.62 -13.60
N GLU A 348 -0.58 16.71 -12.77
CA GLU A 348 -0.45 17.31 -11.44
C GLU A 348 0.24 16.34 -10.46
N ALA A 349 0.02 15.04 -10.62
CA ALA A 349 0.81 14.00 -9.96
C ALA A 349 2.30 14.08 -10.36
N ALA A 350 2.61 14.24 -11.65
CA ALA A 350 3.98 14.44 -12.14
C ALA A 350 4.66 15.65 -11.49
N VAL A 351 3.98 16.80 -11.44
CA VAL A 351 4.50 18.00 -10.78
C VAL A 351 4.71 17.80 -9.28
N ALA A 352 3.84 17.03 -8.59
CA ALA A 352 4.05 16.70 -7.19
C ALA A 352 5.32 15.85 -6.97
N VAL A 353 5.66 14.93 -7.87
CA VAL A 353 6.93 14.18 -7.85
C VAL A 353 8.13 15.10 -8.11
N ILE A 354 8.05 15.98 -9.12
CA ILE A 354 9.12 16.94 -9.45
C ILE A 354 9.40 17.89 -8.27
N VAL A 355 8.37 18.33 -7.56
CA VAL A 355 8.50 19.12 -6.32
C VAL A 355 9.13 18.31 -5.17
N MET A 356 8.88 17.01 -5.08
CA MET A 356 9.53 16.13 -4.08
C MET A 356 10.98 15.82 -4.40
N ALA A 357 11.31 15.67 -5.69
CA ALA A 357 12.67 15.45 -6.20
C ALA A 357 13.55 16.63 -5.80
N ALA A 358 13.23 17.81 -6.31
CA ALA A 358 13.96 19.06 -6.05
C ALA A 358 14.23 19.29 -4.55
N ARG A 359 13.24 19.03 -3.68
CA ARG A 359 13.39 19.17 -2.22
C ARG A 359 14.41 18.20 -1.62
N ARG A 360 14.45 16.95 -2.11
CA ARG A 360 15.45 15.96 -1.70
C ARG A 360 16.85 16.40 -2.11
N ASP A 361 16.98 16.97 -3.30
CA ASP A 361 18.23 17.47 -3.87
C ASP A 361 18.75 18.69 -3.07
N HIS A 362 17.83 19.55 -2.64
CA HIS A 362 18.06 20.64 -1.65
C HIS A 362 18.18 20.16 -0.19
N GLY A 363 18.29 18.85 0.05
CA GLY A 363 18.59 18.28 1.37
C GLY A 363 17.41 18.12 2.34
N GLU A 364 16.16 18.33 1.93
CA GLU A 364 15.00 18.03 2.78
C GLU A 364 14.93 16.51 3.06
N SER A 365 15.02 16.13 4.34
CA SER A 365 15.04 14.71 4.76
C SER A 365 13.63 14.06 4.72
N ILE A 366 13.18 13.69 3.51
CA ILE A 366 11.91 12.98 3.29
C ILE A 366 12.08 11.49 3.66
N ARG A 367 11.95 11.16 4.95
CA ARG A 367 12.16 9.79 5.49
C ARG A 367 11.29 8.69 4.84
N HIS A 368 10.08 9.03 4.39
CA HIS A 368 9.12 8.07 3.82
C HIS A 368 8.45 8.64 2.56
N PRO A 369 9.12 8.60 1.39
CA PRO A 369 8.64 9.27 0.17
C PRO A 369 7.26 8.81 -0.30
N ASP A 370 7.00 7.50 -0.33
CA ASP A 370 5.69 6.92 -0.68
C ASP A 370 4.54 7.44 0.21
N ALA A 371 4.77 7.61 1.52
CA ALA A 371 3.80 8.16 2.46
C ALA A 371 3.66 9.68 2.33
N TYR A 372 4.76 10.40 2.08
CA TYR A 372 4.74 11.84 1.83
C TYR A 372 3.94 12.17 0.56
N PHE A 373 4.16 11.44 -0.54
CA PHE A 373 3.39 11.59 -1.78
C PHE A 373 1.89 11.34 -1.55
N ARG A 374 1.50 10.27 -0.84
CA ARG A 374 0.10 10.05 -0.45
C ARG A 374 -0.49 11.23 0.33
N SER A 375 0.29 11.88 1.20
CA SER A 375 -0.16 13.08 1.93
C SER A 375 -0.33 14.32 1.04
N LEU A 376 0.42 14.43 -0.07
CA LEU A 376 0.17 15.46 -1.09
C LEU A 376 -1.10 15.17 -1.87
N VAL A 377 -1.32 13.91 -2.26
CA VAL A 377 -2.53 13.46 -2.97
C VAL A 377 -3.80 13.68 -2.13
N ASP A 378 -3.77 13.39 -0.83
CA ASP A 378 -4.87 13.66 0.11
C ASP A 378 -5.17 15.17 0.24
N ARG A 379 -4.14 16.02 0.32
CA ARG A 379 -4.31 17.49 0.25
C ARG A 379 -4.91 17.92 -1.09
N GLY A 380 -4.54 17.23 -2.17
CA GLY A 380 -5.12 17.37 -3.51
C GLY A 380 -6.62 17.13 -3.52
N ALA A 381 -7.07 15.95 -3.05
CA ALA A 381 -8.49 15.60 -2.93
C ALA A 381 -9.28 16.61 -2.08
N ARG A 382 -8.63 17.23 -1.08
CA ARG A 382 -9.21 18.26 -0.21
C ARG A 382 -9.13 19.68 -0.78
N ASN A 383 -8.60 19.88 -1.99
CA ASN A 383 -8.34 21.18 -2.63
C ASN A 383 -7.40 22.11 -1.82
N THR A 384 -6.57 21.54 -0.93
CA THR A 384 -5.61 22.26 -0.05
C THR A 384 -4.16 22.10 -0.49
N LEU A 385 -3.89 21.42 -1.61
CA LEU A 385 -2.58 21.36 -2.23
C LEU A 385 -2.32 22.61 -3.10
N PHE A 386 -1.14 23.20 -2.94
CA PHE A 386 -0.69 24.40 -3.66
C PHE A 386 0.68 24.11 -4.30
N LEU A 387 0.65 23.44 -5.46
CA LEU A 387 1.87 23.11 -6.23
C LEU A 387 2.45 24.37 -6.87
N ASP A 388 1.60 25.32 -7.28
CA ASP A 388 1.98 26.65 -7.74
C ASP A 388 2.98 27.34 -6.79
N ARG A 389 2.64 27.43 -5.50
CA ARG A 389 3.49 28.05 -4.46
C ARG A 389 4.78 27.27 -4.23
N SER A 390 4.71 25.95 -4.33
CA SER A 390 5.88 25.07 -4.14
C SER A 390 6.88 25.23 -5.28
N LEU A 391 6.39 25.35 -6.52
CA LEU A 391 7.23 25.61 -7.70
C LEU A 391 7.84 27.01 -7.68
N TYR A 392 7.10 28.05 -7.24
CA TYR A 392 7.67 29.38 -7.09
C TYR A 392 8.78 29.42 -6.03
N ALA A 393 8.56 28.79 -4.87
CA ALA A 393 9.60 28.69 -3.83
C ALA A 393 10.85 27.94 -4.34
N LEU A 394 10.69 26.86 -5.10
CA LEU A 394 11.81 26.12 -5.67
C LEU A 394 12.52 26.89 -6.79
N ARG A 395 11.80 27.64 -7.64
CA ARG A 395 12.42 28.54 -8.64
C ARG A 395 13.33 29.56 -7.97
N ASP A 396 12.85 30.17 -6.89
CA ASP A 396 13.54 31.26 -6.19
C ASP A 396 14.81 30.76 -5.46
N ILE A 397 14.93 29.44 -5.22
CA ILE A 397 16.14 28.77 -4.75
C ILE A 397 17.12 28.50 -5.90
N HIS A 398 16.64 28.11 -7.09
CA HIS A 398 17.49 27.77 -8.24
C HIS A 398 18.07 28.99 -9.00
N GLY A 399 17.64 30.22 -8.69
CA GLY A 399 18.21 31.45 -9.25
C GLY A 399 18.04 31.64 -10.76
N VAL A 400 17.12 30.90 -11.40
CA VAL A 400 16.93 30.87 -12.85
C VAL A 400 16.47 32.24 -13.37
N GLU A 401 17.23 32.81 -14.31
CA GLU A 401 16.90 34.10 -14.93
C GLU A 401 15.56 34.06 -15.69
N ARG A 402 14.99 35.25 -15.94
CA ARG A 402 13.66 35.41 -16.53
C ARG A 402 13.61 35.00 -18.02
N VAL A 403 13.40 33.73 -18.29
CA VAL A 403 13.11 33.22 -19.65
C VAL A 403 11.70 32.65 -19.73
N ASP A 404 10.93 33.15 -20.70
CA ASP A 404 9.70 32.60 -21.26
C ASP A 404 8.57 32.16 -20.32
N MET A 405 7.96 33.16 -19.68
CA MET A 405 6.53 33.16 -19.35
C MET A 405 5.76 33.96 -20.40
N ALA A 406 4.79 33.34 -21.08
CA ALA A 406 3.87 34.05 -21.96
C ALA A 406 3.09 35.13 -21.17
N PRO A 407 2.86 36.33 -21.74
CA PRO A 407 2.34 37.46 -20.99
C PRO A 407 0.93 37.20 -20.46
N VAL A 408 0.73 37.45 -19.16
CA VAL A 408 -0.60 37.50 -18.54
C VAL A 408 -1.38 38.62 -19.22
N PRO A 409 -2.58 38.36 -19.80
CA PRO A 409 -3.36 39.42 -20.43
C PRO A 409 -3.69 40.51 -19.41
N PRO A 410 -3.45 41.80 -19.72
CA PRO A 410 -3.62 42.86 -18.75
C PRO A 410 -5.07 42.93 -18.28
N LYS A 411 -5.26 43.00 -16.96
CA LYS A 411 -6.59 43.25 -16.37
C LYS A 411 -7.15 44.53 -16.97
N MET A 412 -8.24 44.44 -17.73
CA MET A 412 -8.99 45.60 -18.19
C MET A 412 -9.25 46.51 -16.98
N GLN A 413 -8.69 47.71 -17.01
CA GLN A 413 -9.07 48.74 -16.05
C GLN A 413 -10.56 49.02 -16.27
N ARG A 414 -11.39 48.83 -15.23
CA ARG A 414 -12.76 49.34 -15.25
C ARG A 414 -12.67 50.86 -15.36
N LEU A 415 -12.90 51.40 -16.56
CA LEU A 415 -13.15 52.83 -16.72
C LEU A 415 -14.29 53.20 -15.78
N LYS A 416 -14.08 54.23 -14.95
CA LYS A 416 -15.16 54.85 -14.19
C LYS A 416 -16.04 55.60 -15.19
N SER A 417 -17.09 54.95 -15.68
CA SER A 417 -18.17 55.65 -16.38
C SER A 417 -18.73 56.74 -15.47
N GLY A 418 -18.80 57.96 -15.99
CA GLY A 418 -19.09 59.15 -15.18
C GLY A 418 -20.55 59.21 -14.72
N ARG A 419 -20.79 59.79 -13.54
CA ARG A 419 -22.12 60.26 -13.15
C ARG A 419 -22.50 61.47 -14.03
N ARG A 420 -23.63 61.39 -14.74
CA ARG A 420 -24.33 62.52 -15.37
C ARG A 420 -25.83 62.22 -15.42
N GLY A 421 -26.65 63.16 -14.95
CA GLY A 421 -28.11 63.09 -14.92
C GLY A 421 -28.68 61.98 -14.01
N ASP A 422 -29.89 62.08 -13.47
CA ASP A 422 -30.75 63.24 -13.18
C ASP A 422 -31.47 62.90 -11.83
N VAL A 423 -32.30 63.70 -11.15
CA VAL A 423 -33.53 64.38 -11.57
C VAL A 423 -33.87 65.48 -10.55
N ARG A 424 -34.52 66.55 -11.03
CA ARG A 424 -35.10 67.71 -10.31
C ARG A 424 -36.50 67.38 -9.70
N PRO A 425 -37.16 68.27 -8.91
CA PRO A 425 -36.77 69.62 -8.48
C PRO A 425 -36.57 69.80 -6.97
#